data_AF-A0A7S2XNW2-F1
#
_entry.id   AF-A0A7S2XNW2-F1
#
_cell.length_a   1.000
_cell.length_b   1.000
_cell.length_c   1.000
_cell.angle_alpha   90.00
_cell.angle_beta   90.00
_cell.angle_gamma   90.00
#
_symmetry.space_group_name_H-M   'P 1'
#
loop_
_entity.id
_entity.type
_entity.pdbx_description
1 polymer ?
#
loop_
_entity_poly.entity_id
_entity_poly.type
_entity_poly.pdbx_seq_one_letter_code
_entity_poly.pdbx_strand_id
1 'polypeptide(L)'
;MKKQQSSATVAGRENRKKYDMQQAAAMRGNNSNASMPVHDMTEEDVTMALRGLDMAKDATDSGNLQEAMRLYEVSIELLIHYLNHAKRNDTRGALPPPFDQSVIAEAVRVALTQAEELKATLNKKDNSRPSSVHKKKPSDQRADTWNSTATTLSSKLSSAKNESRGRHQNNHASSSSSRQEKGTRRTTNAPQHLPAAHGTHGTRRSKLDYDKDPLVQMVKNELYVESSMLHTSWNDIAGLAVAK
;
A
#
# COMPACT_ATOMS: atom_id res chain seq x y z
N MET A 1 36.52 -56.91 -39.57
CA MET A 1 37.45 -56.10 -38.73
C MET A 1 36.65 -55.03 -37.99
N LYS A 2 37.14 -54.66 -36.80
CA LYS A 2 36.41 -54.14 -35.62
C LYS A 2 35.68 -52.79 -35.84
N LYS A 3 34.41 -52.73 -35.43
CA LYS A 3 33.66 -51.49 -35.18
C LYS A 3 34.05 -50.93 -33.80
N GLN A 4 34.71 -49.79 -33.77
CA GLN A 4 34.92 -48.98 -32.56
C GLN A 4 33.70 -48.08 -32.37
N GLN A 5 32.96 -48.28 -31.28
CA GLN A 5 31.82 -47.44 -30.89
C GLN A 5 32.25 -46.46 -29.78
N SER A 6 32.27 -45.17 -30.15
CA SER A 6 31.73 -44.02 -29.42
C SER A 6 31.57 -44.10 -27.89
N SER A 7 32.60 -43.68 -27.14
CA SER A 7 32.54 -43.44 -25.68
C SER A 7 32.66 -41.96 -25.28
N ALA A 8 32.49 -41.02 -26.21
CA ALA A 8 32.84 -39.60 -26.00
C ALA A 8 31.69 -38.67 -25.50
N THR A 9 30.49 -39.16 -25.19
CA THR A 9 29.31 -38.29 -24.98
C THR A 9 28.86 -38.05 -23.53
N VAL A 10 29.49 -38.70 -22.53
CA VAL A 10 29.01 -38.60 -21.14
C VAL A 10 29.62 -37.43 -20.37
N ALA A 11 30.92 -37.14 -20.55
CA ALA A 11 31.60 -36.07 -19.82
C ALA A 11 31.09 -34.64 -20.15
N GLY A 12 30.50 -34.44 -21.34
CA GLY A 12 29.95 -33.15 -21.75
C GLY A 12 28.64 -32.76 -21.05
N ARG A 13 27.89 -33.71 -20.48
CA ARG A 13 26.58 -33.44 -19.86
C ARG A 13 26.70 -32.85 -18.45
N GLU A 14 27.68 -33.29 -17.67
CA GLU A 14 27.87 -32.78 -16.30
C GLU A 14 28.36 -31.34 -16.26
N ASN A 15 29.22 -30.96 -17.21
CA ASN A 15 29.73 -29.59 -17.30
C ASN A 15 28.65 -28.58 -17.70
N ARG A 16 27.68 -28.97 -18.55
CA ARG A 16 26.54 -28.11 -18.88
C ARG A 16 25.64 -27.86 -17.68
N LYS A 17 25.33 -28.90 -16.90
CA LYS A 17 24.48 -28.78 -15.71
C LYS A 17 25.06 -27.82 -14.66
N LYS A 18 26.37 -27.82 -14.45
CA LYS A 18 27.04 -26.87 -13.54
C LYS A 18 26.97 -25.44 -14.06
N TYR A 19 27.19 -25.24 -15.36
CA TYR A 19 27.10 -23.93 -16.01
C TYR A 19 25.68 -23.35 -15.94
N ASP A 20 24.66 -24.15 -16.27
CA ASP A 20 23.26 -23.73 -16.23
C ASP A 20 22.81 -23.39 -14.80
N MET A 21 23.24 -24.17 -13.81
CA MET A 21 22.92 -23.94 -12.40
C MET A 21 23.59 -22.67 -11.87
N GLN A 22 24.84 -22.41 -12.23
CA GLN A 22 25.56 -21.19 -11.86
C GLN A 22 24.97 -19.95 -12.54
N GLN A 23 24.55 -20.08 -13.81
CA GLN A 23 23.86 -19.01 -14.52
C GLN A 23 22.48 -18.72 -13.91
N ALA A 24 21.71 -19.76 -13.56
CA ALA A 24 20.44 -19.59 -12.86
C ALA A 24 20.62 -18.96 -11.46
N ALA A 25 21.68 -19.33 -10.73
CA ALA A 25 22.00 -18.72 -9.45
C ALA A 25 22.40 -17.23 -9.60
N ALA A 26 23.17 -16.87 -10.62
CA ALA A 26 23.52 -15.48 -10.92
C ALA A 26 22.28 -14.66 -11.32
N MET A 27 21.34 -15.24 -12.06
CA MET A 27 20.06 -14.57 -12.37
C MET A 27 19.13 -14.45 -11.16
N ARG A 28 19.27 -15.33 -10.16
CA ARG A 28 18.44 -15.33 -8.94
C ARG A 28 19.01 -14.44 -7.83
N GLY A 29 20.33 -14.28 -7.76
CA GLY A 29 21.03 -13.58 -6.68
C GLY A 29 20.84 -12.07 -6.63
N ASN A 30 20.38 -11.44 -7.72
CA ASN A 30 20.22 -9.99 -7.78
C ASN A 30 18.81 -9.46 -7.47
N ASN A 31 17.85 -10.34 -7.17
CA ASN A 31 16.45 -9.96 -6.95
C ASN A 31 15.98 -10.03 -5.50
N SER A 32 16.85 -10.39 -4.55
CA SER A 32 16.46 -10.53 -3.12
C SER A 32 16.50 -9.23 -2.33
N ASN A 33 16.98 -8.12 -2.89
CA ASN A 33 17.05 -6.84 -2.20
C ASN A 33 16.99 -5.62 -3.14
N ALA A 34 16.34 -5.77 -4.31
CA ALA A 34 15.78 -4.61 -4.99
C ALA A 34 14.64 -4.12 -4.09
N SER A 35 15.01 -3.36 -3.05
CA SER A 35 14.12 -2.52 -2.28
C SER A 35 13.41 -1.70 -3.35
N MET A 36 12.18 -2.10 -3.67
CA MET A 36 11.23 -1.25 -4.38
C MET A 36 11.40 0.14 -3.78
N PRO A 37 11.46 1.22 -4.57
CA PRO A 37 11.37 2.55 -4.00
C PRO A 37 10.14 2.53 -3.10
N VAL A 38 10.38 2.52 -1.79
CA VAL A 38 9.32 2.43 -0.80
C VAL A 38 8.67 3.78 -0.96
N HIS A 39 7.57 3.80 -1.70
CA HIS A 39 6.83 5.03 -1.88
C HIS A 39 6.35 5.37 -0.48
N ASP A 40 6.91 6.43 0.09
CA ASP A 40 6.52 6.89 1.41
C ASP A 40 5.01 7.04 1.39
N MET A 41 4.34 6.22 2.20
CA MET A 41 2.88 6.25 2.28
C MET A 41 2.47 7.62 2.76
N THR A 42 1.74 8.34 1.93
CA THR A 42 1.28 9.69 2.26
C THR A 42 0.08 9.62 3.18
N GLU A 43 -0.18 10.70 3.92
CA GLU A 43 -1.37 10.85 4.75
C GLU A 43 -2.67 10.65 3.94
N GLU A 44 -2.64 11.13 2.68
CA GLU A 44 -3.73 10.98 1.71
C GLU A 44 -4.02 9.50 1.40
N ASP A 45 -2.99 8.66 1.30
CA ASP A 45 -3.19 7.24 0.98
C ASP A 45 -3.85 6.49 2.15
N VAL A 46 -3.50 6.83 3.40
CA VAL A 46 -4.15 6.27 4.60
C VAL A 46 -5.61 6.71 4.68
N THR A 47 -5.87 8.00 4.45
CA THR A 47 -7.23 8.56 4.43
C THR A 47 -8.08 7.91 3.34
N MET A 48 -7.50 7.69 2.17
CA MET A 48 -8.16 6.99 1.06
C MET A 48 -8.46 5.52 1.40
N ALA A 49 -7.54 4.84 2.10
CA ALA A 49 -7.75 3.47 2.54
C ALA A 49 -8.91 3.35 3.54
N LEU A 50 -8.95 4.24 4.55
CA LEU A 50 -10.01 4.29 5.55
C LEU A 50 -11.36 4.57 4.91
N ARG A 51 -11.44 5.56 4.02
CA ARG A 51 -12.66 5.83 3.25
C ARG A 51 -13.09 4.62 2.41
N GLY A 52 -12.14 3.87 1.87
CA GLY A 52 -12.44 2.64 1.12
C GLY A 52 -13.07 1.54 2.00
N LEU A 53 -12.74 1.48 3.31
CA LEU A 53 -13.42 0.58 4.25
C LEU A 53 -14.88 0.99 4.49
N ASP A 54 -15.16 2.29 4.64
CA ASP A 54 -16.53 2.79 4.76
C ASP A 54 -17.35 2.45 3.49
N MET A 55 -16.76 2.66 2.31
CA MET A 55 -17.40 2.27 1.05
C MET A 55 -17.61 0.76 0.92
N ALA A 56 -16.70 -0.07 1.43
CA ALA A 56 -16.85 -1.52 1.44
C ALA A 56 -18.05 -1.96 2.31
N LYS A 57 -18.25 -1.28 3.44
CA LYS A 57 -19.41 -1.48 4.30
C LYS A 57 -20.70 -1.08 3.61
N ASP A 58 -20.77 0.11 3.01
CA ASP A 58 -21.94 0.56 2.25
C ASP A 58 -22.29 -0.39 1.10
N ALA A 59 -21.28 -0.93 0.41
CA ALA A 59 -21.45 -1.92 -0.65
C ALA A 59 -21.98 -3.26 -0.12
N THR A 60 -21.59 -3.64 1.11
CA THR A 60 -22.09 -4.83 1.81
C THR A 60 -23.58 -4.64 2.13
N ASP A 61 -23.94 -3.51 2.72
CA ASP A 61 -25.32 -3.15 3.08
C ASP A 61 -26.24 -3.07 1.85
N SER A 62 -25.68 -2.64 0.71
CA SER A 62 -26.37 -2.61 -0.59
C SER A 62 -26.49 -3.99 -1.27
N GLY A 63 -25.92 -5.05 -0.70
CA GLY A 63 -25.93 -6.40 -1.26
C GLY A 63 -24.94 -6.63 -2.42
N ASN A 64 -24.07 -5.67 -2.71
CA ASN A 64 -23.03 -5.75 -3.74
C ASN A 64 -21.77 -6.44 -3.20
N LEU A 65 -21.93 -7.71 -2.77
CA LEU A 65 -20.90 -8.45 -2.01
C LEU A 65 -19.54 -8.58 -2.72
N GLN A 66 -19.54 -8.67 -4.06
CA GLN A 66 -18.31 -8.77 -4.85
C GLN A 66 -17.49 -7.48 -4.81
N GLU A 67 -18.15 -6.32 -4.92
CA GLU A 67 -17.47 -5.03 -4.86
C GLU A 67 -17.02 -4.72 -3.44
N ALA A 68 -17.85 -5.03 -2.43
CA ALA A 68 -17.46 -4.92 -1.04
C ALA A 68 -16.18 -5.72 -0.74
N MET A 69 -16.08 -6.96 -1.22
CA MET A 69 -14.88 -7.79 -1.05
C MET A 69 -13.64 -7.13 -1.66
N ARG A 70 -13.76 -6.64 -2.89
CA ARG A 70 -12.68 -5.97 -3.61
C ARG A 70 -12.21 -4.70 -2.89
N LEU A 71 -13.14 -3.90 -2.35
CA LEU A 71 -12.82 -2.70 -1.59
C LEU A 71 -12.10 -3.05 -0.27
N TYR A 72 -12.59 -4.06 0.47
CA TYR A 72 -11.91 -4.55 1.67
C TYR A 72 -10.48 -4.99 1.38
N GLU A 73 -10.25 -5.82 0.36
CA GLU A 73 -8.92 -6.32 0.01
C GLU A 73 -7.92 -5.17 -0.25
N VAL A 74 -8.31 -4.22 -1.10
CA VAL A 74 -7.42 -3.12 -1.49
C VAL A 74 -7.15 -2.16 -0.33
N SER A 75 -8.18 -1.79 0.44
CA SER A 75 -8.03 -0.91 1.60
C SER A 75 -7.19 -1.55 2.70
N ILE A 76 -7.44 -2.83 3.02
CA ILE A 76 -6.67 -3.57 4.03
C ILE A 76 -5.20 -3.67 3.62
N GLU A 77 -4.90 -3.98 2.36
CA GLU A 77 -3.53 -4.06 1.86
C GLU A 77 -2.78 -2.72 2.04
N LEU A 78 -3.45 -1.61 1.74
CA LEU A 78 -2.87 -0.27 1.87
C LEU A 78 -2.57 0.10 3.34
N LEU A 79 -3.49 -0.23 4.26
CA LEU A 79 -3.29 0.00 5.70
C LEU A 79 -2.20 -0.90 6.29
N ILE A 80 -2.10 -2.15 5.87
CA ILE A 80 -1.01 -3.05 6.29
C ILE A 80 0.34 -2.52 5.79
N HIS A 81 0.40 -1.99 4.56
CA HIS A 81 1.60 -1.37 4.04
C HIS A 81 2.02 -0.15 4.87
N TYR A 82 1.07 0.69 5.26
CA TYR A 82 1.29 1.82 6.17
C TYR A 82 1.84 1.37 7.54
N LEU A 83 1.22 0.39 8.20
CA LEU A 83 1.68 -0.13 9.50
C LEU A 83 3.11 -0.67 9.45
N ASN A 84 3.45 -1.38 8.38
CA ASN A 84 4.79 -1.90 8.16
C ASN A 84 5.82 -0.77 7.95
N HIS A 85 5.42 0.31 7.28
CA HIS A 85 6.26 1.49 7.10
C HIS A 85 6.49 2.23 8.43
N ALA A 86 5.42 2.45 9.19
CA ALA A 86 5.47 3.13 10.49
C ALA A 86 6.37 2.38 11.49
N LYS A 87 6.26 1.04 11.55
CA LYS A 87 7.11 0.18 12.40
C LYS A 87 8.61 0.28 12.08
N ARG A 88 8.96 0.46 10.79
CA ARG A 88 10.36 0.63 10.37
C ARG A 88 10.91 1.99 10.78
N ASN A 89 10.08 3.03 10.68
CA ASN A 89 10.48 4.41 10.95
C ASN A 89 10.60 4.73 12.44
N ASP A 90 9.87 4.01 13.30
CA ASP A 90 9.95 4.14 14.76
C ASP A 90 11.39 3.89 15.27
N THR A 91 12.13 2.99 14.62
CA THR A 91 13.54 2.71 14.97
C THR A 91 14.53 3.80 14.57
N ARG A 92 14.14 4.74 13.69
CA ARG A 92 15.05 5.73 13.09
C ARG A 92 14.95 7.12 13.72
N GLY A 93 14.16 7.29 14.78
CA GLY A 93 13.92 8.61 15.38
C GLY A 93 13.24 9.57 14.41
N ALA A 94 12.48 9.05 13.45
CA ALA A 94 11.67 9.84 12.55
C ALA A 94 10.57 10.58 13.32
N LEU A 95 10.01 11.63 12.72
CA LEU A 95 8.83 12.30 13.27
C LEU A 95 7.71 11.29 13.53
N PRO A 96 6.94 11.47 14.61
CA PRO A 96 5.82 10.59 14.91
C PRO A 96 4.86 10.54 13.70
N PRO A 97 4.31 9.36 13.37
CA PRO A 97 3.38 9.24 12.26
C PRO A 97 2.13 10.11 12.48
N PRO A 98 1.51 10.62 11.40
CA PRO A 98 0.34 11.50 11.50
C PRO A 98 -0.90 10.79 12.09
N PHE A 99 -0.96 9.46 11.97
CA PHE A 99 -2.04 8.65 12.51
C PHE A 99 -1.53 7.72 13.61
N ASP A 100 -2.38 7.47 14.60
CA ASP A 100 -2.11 6.50 15.65
C ASP A 100 -2.13 5.08 15.07
N GLN A 101 -0.99 4.39 15.17
CA GLN A 101 -0.82 3.02 14.71
C GLN A 101 -1.80 2.06 15.39
N SER A 102 -2.15 2.31 16.65
CA SER A 102 -3.09 1.47 17.40
C SER A 102 -4.49 1.53 16.79
N VAL A 103 -4.94 2.72 16.40
CA VAL A 103 -6.25 2.92 15.76
C VAL A 103 -6.28 2.26 14.38
N ILE A 104 -5.22 2.43 13.59
CA ILE A 104 -5.13 1.80 12.27
C ILE A 104 -5.07 0.27 12.38
N ALA A 105 -4.31 -0.28 13.34
CA ALA A 105 -4.24 -1.72 13.57
C ALA A 105 -5.61 -2.31 13.96
N GLU A 106 -6.36 -1.59 14.80
CA GLU A 106 -7.72 -1.99 15.18
C GLU A 106 -8.68 -1.94 13.99
N ALA A 107 -8.61 -0.89 13.16
CA ALA A 107 -9.41 -0.79 11.93
C ALA A 107 -9.13 -1.96 10.97
N VAL A 108 -7.86 -2.32 10.78
CA VAL A 108 -7.47 -3.49 9.97
C VAL A 108 -8.02 -4.79 10.55
N ARG A 109 -7.95 -4.96 11.87
CA ARG A 109 -8.47 -6.16 12.55
C ARG A 109 -9.96 -6.32 12.32
N VAL A 110 -10.73 -5.25 12.53
CA VAL A 110 -12.19 -5.24 12.30
C VAL A 110 -12.51 -5.52 10.84
N ALA A 111 -11.82 -4.86 9.91
CA ALA A 111 -12.02 -5.04 8.47
C ALA A 111 -11.73 -6.47 8.00
N LEU A 112 -10.69 -7.12 8.54
CA LEU A 112 -10.39 -8.52 8.24
C LEU A 112 -11.51 -9.46 8.71
N THR A 113 -12.05 -9.27 9.91
CA THR A 113 -13.20 -10.05 10.39
C THR A 113 -14.42 -9.88 9.48
N GLN A 114 -14.73 -8.64 9.09
CA GLN A 114 -15.84 -8.34 8.17
C GLN A 114 -15.63 -8.97 6.78
N ALA A 115 -14.41 -8.92 6.26
CA ALA A 115 -14.07 -9.55 4.98
C ALA A 115 -14.20 -11.09 5.05
N GLU A 116 -13.80 -11.73 6.16
CA GLU A 116 -13.98 -13.17 6.36
C GLU A 116 -15.46 -13.58 6.42
N GLU A 117 -16.29 -12.83 7.14
CA GLU A 117 -17.73 -13.04 7.18
C GLU A 117 -18.34 -12.90 5.78
N LEU A 118 -17.98 -11.85 5.05
CA LEU A 118 -18.43 -11.60 3.69
C LEU A 118 -18.03 -12.76 2.75
N LYS A 119 -16.82 -13.29 2.88
CA LYS A 119 -16.36 -14.46 2.12
C LYS A 119 -17.20 -15.70 2.40
N ALA A 120 -17.58 -15.92 3.65
CA ALA A 120 -18.47 -17.02 4.02
C ALA A 120 -19.87 -16.87 3.38
N THR A 121 -20.41 -15.64 3.30
CA THR A 121 -21.69 -15.39 2.64
C THR A 121 -21.63 -15.63 1.13
N LEU A 122 -20.54 -15.23 0.47
CA LEU A 122 -20.30 -15.47 -0.96
C LEU A 122 -20.25 -16.97 -1.27
N ASN A 123 -19.49 -17.73 -0.49
CA ASN A 123 -19.38 -19.19 -0.65
C ASN A 123 -20.72 -19.91 -0.45
N LYS A 124 -21.55 -19.46 0.51
CA LYS A 124 -22.90 -20.01 0.72
C LYS A 124 -23.80 -19.77 -0.49
N LYS A 125 -23.75 -18.56 -1.06
CA LYS A 125 -24.57 -18.15 -2.21
C LYS A 125 -24.25 -18.98 -3.47
N ASP A 126 -22.98 -19.33 -3.67
CA ASP A 126 -22.57 -20.17 -4.80
C ASP A 126 -23.03 -21.63 -4.63
N ASN A 127 -23.03 -22.15 -3.40
CA ASN A 127 -23.49 -23.51 -3.09
C ASN A 127 -25.02 -23.64 -3.06
N SER A 128 -25.76 -22.57 -2.77
CA SER A 128 -27.22 -22.58 -2.68
C SER A 128 -27.93 -22.31 -4.01
N ARG A 129 -27.20 -22.18 -5.12
CA ARG A 129 -27.80 -21.89 -6.43
C ARG A 129 -28.14 -23.23 -7.13
N PRO A 130 -29.39 -23.73 -7.07
CA PRO A 130 -29.78 -24.85 -7.92
C PRO A 130 -29.55 -24.41 -9.37
N SER A 131 -28.91 -25.27 -10.15
CA SER A 131 -28.59 -25.08 -11.56
C SER A 131 -29.86 -24.87 -12.40
N SER A 132 -30.44 -23.68 -12.35
CA SER A 132 -31.65 -23.30 -13.07
C SER A 132 -31.28 -22.21 -14.08
N VAL A 133 -30.90 -22.71 -15.25
CA VAL A 133 -31.10 -22.20 -16.61
C VAL A 133 -31.76 -20.80 -16.73
N HIS A 134 -31.02 -19.90 -17.37
CA HIS A 134 -31.45 -18.70 -18.10
C HIS A 134 -32.55 -17.80 -17.49
N LYS A 135 -32.16 -16.65 -16.93
CA LYS A 135 -32.96 -15.41 -17.07
C LYS A 135 -32.07 -14.19 -17.29
N LYS A 136 -32.43 -13.44 -18.33
CA LYS A 136 -31.76 -12.27 -18.90
C LYS A 136 -31.62 -11.14 -17.86
N LYS A 137 -30.45 -10.48 -17.83
CA LYS A 137 -30.14 -9.37 -16.91
C LYS A 137 -30.93 -8.10 -17.27
N PRO A 138 -31.46 -7.35 -16.28
CA PRO A 138 -31.82 -5.96 -16.45
C PRO A 138 -30.55 -5.08 -16.41
N SER A 139 -30.48 -4.09 -17.30
CA SER A 139 -29.40 -3.11 -17.38
C SER A 139 -29.71 -1.91 -16.50
N ASP A 140 -29.11 -1.82 -15.32
CA ASP A 140 -29.19 -0.63 -14.46
C ASP A 140 -27.93 0.24 -14.60
N GLN A 141 -28.13 1.46 -15.08
CA GLN A 141 -27.12 2.50 -15.40
C GLN A 141 -26.53 3.23 -14.17
N ARG A 142 -26.62 2.67 -12.97
CA ARG A 142 -26.20 3.38 -11.73
C ARG A 142 -24.81 2.99 -11.21
N ALA A 143 -24.08 2.14 -11.92
CA ALA A 143 -22.79 1.58 -11.49
C ALA A 143 -21.57 2.48 -11.76
N ASP A 144 -21.73 3.60 -12.48
CA ASP A 144 -20.56 4.29 -13.08
C ASP A 144 -19.73 5.13 -12.10
N THR A 145 -20.29 5.58 -10.97
CA THR A 145 -19.54 6.42 -10.01
C THR A 145 -18.64 5.61 -9.08
N TRP A 146 -19.01 4.38 -8.74
CA TRP A 146 -18.29 3.53 -7.77
C TRP A 146 -17.09 2.81 -8.38
N ASN A 147 -17.18 2.46 -9.66
CA ASN A 147 -16.08 1.87 -10.41
C ASN A 147 -14.86 2.81 -10.47
N SER A 148 -15.07 4.14 -10.42
CA SER A 148 -13.97 5.11 -10.54
C SER A 148 -12.98 5.03 -9.36
N THR A 149 -13.47 5.05 -8.12
CA THR A 149 -12.64 5.01 -6.90
C THR A 149 -11.86 3.72 -6.74
N ALA A 150 -12.52 2.57 -6.94
CA ALA A 150 -11.85 1.29 -6.83
C ALA A 150 -10.78 1.13 -7.93
N THR A 151 -11.03 1.67 -9.14
CA THR A 151 -10.06 1.65 -10.23
C THR A 151 -8.87 2.56 -9.95
N THR A 152 -9.08 3.73 -9.32
CA THR A 152 -8.00 4.62 -8.87
C THR A 152 -7.15 3.97 -7.77
N LEU A 153 -7.77 3.29 -6.81
CA LEU A 153 -7.06 2.55 -5.75
C LEU A 153 -6.24 1.39 -6.34
N SER A 154 -6.85 0.59 -7.22
CA SER A 154 -6.17 -0.52 -7.92
C SER A 154 -5.06 -0.03 -8.85
N SER A 155 -5.24 1.10 -9.53
CA SER A 155 -4.21 1.65 -10.41
C SER A 155 -3.05 2.19 -9.59
N LYS A 156 -3.28 2.87 -8.46
CA LYS A 156 -2.21 3.26 -7.52
C LYS A 156 -1.41 2.05 -7.00
N LEU A 157 -2.09 0.98 -6.57
CA LEU A 157 -1.41 -0.27 -6.17
C LEU A 157 -0.62 -0.89 -7.33
N SER A 158 -1.19 -0.90 -8.53
CA SER A 158 -0.56 -1.48 -9.72
C SER A 158 0.63 -0.66 -10.20
N SER A 159 0.57 0.67 -10.13
CA SER A 159 1.68 1.57 -10.42
C SER A 159 2.81 1.37 -9.43
N ALA A 160 2.49 1.30 -8.13
CA ALA A 160 3.47 0.94 -7.09
C ALA A 160 4.11 -0.44 -7.36
N LYS A 161 3.38 -1.38 -7.99
CA LYS A 161 3.84 -2.73 -8.31
C LYS A 161 4.63 -2.84 -9.63
N ASN A 162 4.29 -2.07 -10.67
CA ASN A 162 4.88 -2.18 -12.01
C ASN A 162 6.06 -1.24 -12.29
N GLU A 163 6.19 -0.13 -11.57
CA GLU A 163 7.26 0.85 -11.83
C GLU A 163 8.67 0.33 -11.45
N SER A 164 8.73 -0.83 -10.81
CA SER A 164 9.98 -1.50 -10.42
C SER A 164 10.59 -2.41 -11.49
N ARG A 165 9.90 -2.65 -12.62
CA ARG A 165 10.44 -3.49 -13.72
C ARG A 165 11.05 -2.71 -14.89
N GLY A 166 10.87 -1.39 -14.95
CA GLY A 166 11.15 -0.61 -16.16
C GLY A 166 12.48 0.14 -16.25
N ARG A 167 13.24 0.31 -15.16
CA ARG A 167 14.33 1.32 -15.14
C ARG A 167 15.77 0.83 -15.32
N HIS A 168 16.02 -0.46 -15.57
CA HIS A 168 17.40 -0.99 -15.70
C HIS A 168 17.78 -1.61 -17.06
N GLN A 169 17.10 -1.28 -18.17
CA GLN A 169 17.48 -1.80 -19.49
C GLN A 169 17.88 -0.77 -20.55
N ASN A 170 18.37 0.43 -20.18
CA ASN A 170 18.74 1.43 -21.19
C ASN A 170 20.14 2.04 -21.08
N ASN A 171 21.14 1.28 -20.63
CA ASN A 171 22.56 1.68 -20.68
C ASN A 171 23.47 0.53 -21.14
N HIS A 172 23.24 0.00 -22.35
CA HIS A 172 24.28 -0.71 -23.11
C HIS A 172 24.04 -0.46 -24.60
N ALA A 173 24.40 0.74 -25.07
CA ALA A 173 24.57 1.00 -26.49
C ALA A 173 25.80 1.89 -26.70
N SER A 174 26.77 1.33 -27.41
CA SER A 174 27.66 2.04 -28.34
C SER A 174 28.84 2.83 -27.76
N SER A 175 29.90 2.14 -27.34
CA SER A 175 31.26 2.68 -27.42
C SER A 175 31.92 2.24 -28.74
N SER A 176 31.76 3.06 -29.78
CA SER A 176 32.54 2.96 -31.02
C SER A 176 32.82 4.34 -31.61
N SER A 177 34.08 4.56 -32.00
CA SER A 177 34.57 5.60 -32.91
C SER A 177 34.73 7.01 -32.29
N SER A 178 35.97 7.43 -31.99
CA SER A 178 36.88 8.19 -32.88
C SER A 178 36.37 9.61 -33.19
N ARG A 179 37.12 10.65 -32.80
CA ARG A 179 38.00 11.45 -33.67
C ARG A 179 38.55 12.66 -32.90
N GLN A 180 39.78 13.01 -33.25
CA GLN A 180 40.51 14.20 -32.80
C GLN A 180 39.68 15.47 -33.00
N GLU A 181 39.83 16.45 -32.11
CA GLU A 181 40.20 17.79 -32.56
C GLU A 181 40.99 18.56 -31.51
N LYS A 182 41.97 19.28 -32.04
CA LYS A 182 43.12 19.93 -31.42
C LYS A 182 42.76 21.42 -31.39
N GLY A 183 42.66 22.05 -30.21
CA GLY A 183 42.13 23.41 -30.13
C GLY A 183 42.49 24.18 -28.85
N THR A 184 43.72 24.64 -28.83
CA THR A 184 44.33 25.81 -28.15
C THR A 184 43.47 26.77 -27.29
N ARG A 185 43.93 26.98 -26.02
CA ARG A 185 43.98 28.21 -25.17
C ARG A 185 42.70 29.04 -24.94
N ARG A 186 42.34 29.31 -23.67
CA ARG A 186 42.82 30.43 -22.79
C ARG A 186 41.99 30.53 -21.50
N THR A 187 42.69 30.71 -20.37
CA THR A 187 42.42 31.50 -19.14
C THR A 187 41.01 32.09 -18.92
N THR A 188 40.39 32.06 -17.74
CA THR A 188 40.81 32.79 -16.53
C THR A 188 40.16 32.27 -15.23
N ASN A 189 40.92 32.37 -14.14
CA ASN A 189 40.51 32.22 -12.75
C ASN A 189 39.32 33.11 -12.33
N ALA A 190 38.42 32.57 -11.50
CA ALA A 190 37.67 33.33 -10.51
C ALA A 190 37.19 32.41 -9.36
N PRO A 191 37.66 32.59 -8.11
CA PRO A 191 37.10 31.94 -6.93
C PRO A 191 36.07 32.86 -6.27
N GLN A 192 34.83 32.42 -6.11
CA GLN A 192 33.87 33.10 -5.21
C GLN A 192 33.06 32.09 -4.38
N HIS A 193 33.63 31.86 -3.19
CA HIS A 193 33.00 31.97 -1.88
C HIS A 193 31.50 31.67 -1.72
N LEU A 194 31.24 30.58 -0.99
CA LEU A 194 30.02 30.31 -0.24
C LEU A 194 29.75 31.43 0.79
N PRO A 195 28.47 31.65 1.12
CA PRO A 195 28.14 31.67 2.55
C PRO A 195 27.12 30.58 2.89
N ALA A 196 27.55 29.71 3.80
CA ALA A 196 26.67 28.80 4.53
C ALA A 196 25.77 29.63 5.45
N ALA A 197 24.49 29.76 5.09
CA ALA A 197 23.46 30.26 5.99
C ALA A 197 22.83 29.06 6.71
N HIS A 198 23.31 28.78 7.92
CA HIS A 198 22.62 27.93 8.90
C HIS A 198 21.35 28.65 9.37
N GLY A 199 20.24 28.37 8.71
CA GLY A 199 18.91 28.68 9.23
C GLY A 199 18.55 27.64 10.30
N THR A 200 18.76 27.98 11.57
CA THR A 200 18.15 27.27 12.69
C THR A 200 16.63 27.38 12.53
N HIS A 201 15.98 26.30 12.10
CA HIS A 201 14.53 26.19 12.08
C HIS A 201 14.03 26.21 13.53
N GLY A 202 13.77 27.41 14.04
CA GLY A 202 13.02 27.62 15.26
C GLY A 202 11.64 27.01 15.07
N THR A 203 11.36 25.96 15.84
CA THR A 203 10.04 25.34 15.95
C THR A 203 9.08 26.41 16.46
N ARG A 204 8.34 27.04 15.55
CA ARG A 204 7.18 27.89 15.89
C ARG A 204 6.14 26.99 16.55
N ARG A 205 6.26 26.78 17.86
CA ARG A 205 5.16 26.28 18.68
C ARG A 205 4.04 27.32 18.58
N SER A 206 2.94 26.93 17.95
CA SER A 206 1.72 27.73 17.97
C SER A 206 1.33 27.96 19.43
N LYS A 207 1.41 29.21 19.90
CA LYS A 207 0.78 29.64 21.14
C LYS A 207 -0.72 29.84 20.90
N LEU A 208 -1.41 28.81 20.39
CA LEU A 208 -2.86 28.82 20.41
C LEU A 208 -3.29 28.50 21.85
N ASP A 209 -3.79 29.52 22.52
CA ASP A 209 -4.32 29.45 23.88
C ASP A 209 -5.75 28.89 23.77
N TYR A 210 -5.89 27.57 23.60
CA TYR A 210 -7.16 26.87 23.34
C TYR A 210 -8.23 27.11 24.42
N ASP A 211 -7.83 27.55 25.61
CA ASP A 211 -8.75 27.87 26.70
C ASP A 211 -9.51 29.18 26.49
N LYS A 212 -9.05 30.04 25.57
CA LYS A 212 -9.70 31.32 25.21
C LYS A 212 -10.43 31.30 23.87
N ASP A 213 -10.38 30.18 23.15
CA ASP A 213 -11.07 30.06 21.88
C ASP A 213 -12.58 29.89 22.14
N PRO A 214 -13.44 30.84 21.72
CA PRO A 214 -14.87 30.77 21.96
C PRO A 214 -15.52 29.55 21.30
N LEU A 215 -14.93 29.02 20.21
CA LEU A 215 -15.42 27.82 19.55
C LEU A 215 -15.18 26.58 20.41
N VAL A 216 -14.00 26.50 21.06
CA VAL A 216 -13.65 25.43 21.98
C VAL A 216 -14.52 25.49 23.24
N GLN A 217 -14.83 26.69 23.74
CA GLN A 217 -15.75 26.85 24.87
C GLN A 217 -17.19 26.44 24.52
N MET A 218 -17.68 26.77 23.32
CA MET A 218 -19.00 26.34 22.87
C MET A 218 -19.09 24.81 22.78
N VAL A 219 -18.08 24.15 22.20
CA VAL A 219 -18.02 22.68 22.14
C VAL A 219 -17.92 22.05 23.53
N LYS A 220 -17.10 22.61 24.43
CA LYS A 220 -17.02 22.12 25.83
C LYS A 220 -18.35 22.28 26.58
N ASN A 221 -19.10 23.36 26.32
CA ASN A 221 -20.36 23.62 27.03
C ASN A 221 -21.55 22.83 26.46
N GLU A 222 -21.58 22.59 25.15
CA GLU A 222 -22.73 21.95 24.50
C GLU A 222 -22.56 20.46 24.25
N LEU A 223 -21.34 19.98 23.96
CA LEU A 223 -21.09 18.58 23.62
C LEU A 223 -20.50 17.75 24.76
N TYR A 224 -19.85 18.38 25.74
CA TYR A 224 -19.28 17.65 26.87
C TYR A 224 -20.35 17.43 27.94
N VAL A 225 -20.96 16.25 27.92
CA VAL A 225 -21.80 15.79 29.02
C VAL A 225 -20.86 15.44 30.18
N GLU A 226 -21.07 16.10 31.32
CA GLU A 226 -20.29 15.89 32.54
C GLU A 226 -20.36 14.41 32.95
N SER A 227 -19.23 13.75 33.24
CA SER A 227 -19.23 12.32 33.58
C SER A 227 -20.09 11.98 34.80
N SER A 228 -20.32 12.96 35.68
CA SER A 228 -21.28 12.88 36.79
C SER A 228 -22.73 12.70 36.32
N MET A 229 -23.10 13.21 35.14
CA MET A 229 -24.44 13.04 34.56
C MET A 229 -24.63 11.73 33.80
N LEU A 230 -23.53 11.02 33.50
CA LEU A 230 -23.57 9.69 32.87
C LEU A 230 -23.81 8.62 33.95
N HIS A 231 -24.98 8.64 34.59
CA HIS A 231 -25.45 7.56 35.46
C HIS A 231 -26.17 6.48 34.63
N THR A 232 -25.51 5.92 33.62
CA THR A 232 -26.01 4.71 32.96
C THR A 232 -25.42 3.50 33.67
N SER A 233 -26.22 2.82 34.48
CA SER A 233 -25.81 1.55 35.06
C SER A 233 -25.86 0.48 33.97
N TRP A 234 -25.01 -0.56 34.06
CA TRP A 234 -25.08 -1.68 33.12
C TRP A 234 -26.45 -2.38 33.09
N ASN A 235 -27.25 -2.22 34.15
CA ASN A 235 -28.62 -2.73 34.22
C ASN A 235 -29.62 -1.90 33.41
N ASP A 236 -29.34 -0.63 33.12
CA ASP A 236 -30.21 0.24 32.30
C ASP A 236 -30.08 -0.08 30.80
N ILE A 237 -29.06 -0.86 30.41
CA ILE A 237 -28.93 -1.46 29.08
C ILE A 237 -29.77 -2.75 29.03
N ALA A 238 -31.04 -2.64 29.43
CA ALA A 238 -32.01 -3.72 29.45
C ALA A 238 -32.41 -4.09 28.02
N GLY A 239 -31.61 -4.95 27.41
CA GLY A 239 -31.85 -5.50 26.07
C GLY A 239 -30.80 -6.52 25.62
N LEU A 240 -29.58 -6.44 26.17
CA LEU A 240 -28.48 -7.36 25.83
C LEU A 240 -28.53 -8.71 26.58
N ALA A 241 -29.16 -8.76 27.76
CA ALA A 241 -29.22 -10.00 28.56
C ALA A 241 -30.24 -11.04 28.03
N VAL A 242 -31.24 -10.61 27.26
CA VAL A 242 -32.29 -11.50 26.71
C VAL A 242 -31.85 -12.17 25.39
N ALA A 243 -30.72 -11.76 24.83
CA ALA A 243 -30.17 -12.28 23.58
C ALA A 243 -29.13 -13.41 23.76
N LYS A 244 -29.14 -14.13 24.90
CA LYS A 244 -28.24 -15.24 25.17
C LYS A 244 -28.88 -16.60 24.95
#